data_AF-A0A950NPC1-F1
#
_entry.id   AF-A0A950NPC1-F1
#
_cell.length_a   1.000
_cell.length_b   1.000
_cell.length_c   1.000
_cell.angle_alpha   90.00
_cell.angle_beta   90.00
_cell.angle_gamma   90.00
#
_symmetry.space_group_name_H-M   'P 1'
#
loop_
_entity.id
_entity.type
_entity.pdbx_description
1 polymer ?
#
loop_
_entity_poly.entity_id
_entity_poly.type
_entity_poly.pdbx_seq_one_letter_code
_entity_poly.pdbx_strand_id
1 'polypeptide(L)'
;MSDLETALIDDVRGQLERWRAEFTGRADLERQQLWLLALEREQIVAVAYREEAVAGRVDTLEVSDELRALIRQTLVWIWKDEALHAEYVRGLLLRRANFTASMVVYGRQVQGALSGWVSATEHHQQASAAPLRTGAAHVLVSVASVLGRIPPVLRRELRYQTFQRYCELNVALEATAELAYRRLVELATTDRERDTFERIRSDEERHAAAFRVLSTALDGRDRLRPGASAPQIAKALGAISPWFTPARLRGDGRRPSRRSFGRGGRVVVRCADDDRDKVAVLHECLDRAGLRELAAGARTAAVRLSFMLGYDRRDRSNVNDPELVEGLAAYLHGHGVDDVAMLEAPTVYDRCFANRSVADVAAYLGYDSSTYRIVDICRDLRPFRFERGFVQHAISATWVDAQLRIVMPKLRTDPTEFAHLCLSTLEGSTGTIADTIYAERQVDFRSATMMLLDVAPPDFAVLDGWAP
;
A
#
# COMPACT_ATOMS: atom_id res chain seq x y z
N MET A 1 -3.71 20.98 -25.11
CA MET A 1 -4.76 20.03 -24.69
C MET A 1 -5.27 19.34 -25.93
N SER A 2 -5.50 18.03 -25.88
CA SER A 2 -6.06 17.30 -27.03
C SER A 2 -7.58 17.56 -27.12
N ASP A 3 -8.17 17.40 -28.31
CA ASP A 3 -9.63 17.53 -28.47
C ASP A 3 -10.40 16.56 -27.58
N LEU A 4 -9.80 15.39 -27.29
CA LEU A 4 -10.31 14.38 -26.37
C LEU A 4 -10.34 14.89 -24.92
N GLU A 5 -9.24 15.50 -24.46
CA GLU A 5 -9.11 16.07 -23.11
C GLU A 5 -10.17 17.16 -22.89
N THR A 6 -10.33 18.08 -23.83
CA THR A 6 -11.33 19.14 -23.76
C THR A 6 -12.76 18.59 -23.70
N ALA A 7 -13.10 17.64 -24.59
CA ALA A 7 -14.45 17.09 -24.64
C ALA A 7 -14.86 16.34 -23.36
N LEU A 8 -13.94 15.56 -22.76
CA LEU A 8 -14.21 14.84 -21.52
C LEU A 8 -14.31 15.79 -20.32
N ILE A 9 -13.46 16.80 -20.25
CA ILE A 9 -13.50 17.82 -19.19
C ILE A 9 -14.82 18.60 -19.25
N ASP A 10 -15.25 19.02 -20.44
CA ASP A 10 -16.47 19.81 -20.59
C ASP A 10 -17.73 19.00 -20.28
N ASP A 11 -17.77 17.71 -20.63
CA ASP A 11 -18.85 16.80 -20.25
C ASP A 11 -18.99 16.69 -18.72
N VAL A 12 -17.87 16.49 -18.02
CA VAL A 12 -17.84 16.38 -16.56
C VAL A 12 -18.19 17.71 -15.90
N ARG A 13 -17.68 18.85 -16.39
CA ARG A 13 -18.10 20.18 -15.90
C ARG A 13 -19.60 20.37 -16.03
N GLY A 14 -20.16 20.07 -17.20
CA GLY A 14 -21.60 20.15 -17.42
C GLY A 14 -22.39 19.22 -16.49
N GLN A 15 -21.86 18.03 -16.20
CA GLN A 15 -22.46 17.12 -15.21
C GLN A 15 -22.42 17.68 -13.79
N LEU A 16 -21.28 18.24 -13.36
CA LEU A 16 -21.12 18.85 -12.05
C LEU A 16 -22.04 20.06 -11.86
N GLU A 17 -22.19 20.91 -12.88
CA GLU A 17 -23.11 22.04 -12.86
C GLU A 17 -24.57 21.59 -12.73
N ARG A 18 -24.96 20.55 -13.49
CA ARG A 18 -26.30 19.95 -13.37
C ARG A 18 -26.55 19.41 -11.97
N TRP A 19 -25.61 18.65 -11.42
CA TRP A 19 -25.74 18.09 -10.07
C TRP A 19 -25.76 19.17 -8.99
N ARG A 20 -24.98 20.25 -9.13
CA ARG A 20 -25.02 21.39 -8.22
C ARG A 20 -26.41 22.03 -8.19
N ALA A 21 -27.05 22.18 -9.34
CA ALA A 21 -28.42 22.68 -9.42
C ALA A 21 -29.43 21.68 -8.83
N GLU A 22 -29.36 20.41 -9.24
CA GLU A 22 -30.27 19.34 -8.83
C GLU A 22 -30.23 19.07 -7.32
N PHE A 23 -29.05 19.08 -6.71
CA PHE A 23 -28.84 18.79 -5.29
C PHE A 23 -28.70 20.04 -4.43
N THR A 24 -29.21 21.20 -4.88
CA THR A 24 -29.25 22.42 -4.07
C THR A 24 -29.90 22.13 -2.71
N GLY A 25 -29.20 22.45 -1.61
CA GLY A 25 -29.65 22.18 -0.23
C GLY A 25 -29.57 20.70 0.20
N ARG A 26 -29.06 19.81 -0.64
CA ARG A 26 -28.94 18.35 -0.41
C ARG A 26 -27.49 17.87 -0.66
N ALA A 27 -26.53 18.53 -0.02
CA ALA A 27 -25.10 18.26 -0.15
C ALA A 27 -24.73 16.78 0.05
N ASP A 28 -25.44 16.06 0.91
CA ASP A 28 -25.24 14.63 1.14
C ASP A 28 -25.48 13.75 -0.08
N LEU A 29 -26.54 14.04 -0.84
CA LEU A 29 -26.88 13.30 -2.05
C LEU A 29 -25.90 13.64 -3.18
N GLU A 30 -25.50 14.91 -3.28
CA GLU A 30 -24.46 15.34 -4.22
C GLU A 30 -23.14 14.62 -3.95
N ARG A 31 -22.70 14.56 -2.68
CA ARG A 31 -21.52 13.81 -2.27
C ARG A 31 -21.58 12.34 -2.64
N GLN A 32 -22.72 11.69 -2.44
CA GLN A 32 -22.88 10.28 -2.79
C GLN A 32 -22.73 10.03 -4.30
N GLN A 33 -23.28 10.91 -5.15
CA GLN A 33 -23.09 10.82 -6.60
C GLN A 33 -21.64 11.08 -7.01
N LEU A 34 -20.98 12.03 -6.36
CA LEU A 34 -19.57 12.33 -6.59
C LEU A 34 -18.66 11.17 -6.17
N TRP A 35 -18.94 10.48 -5.06
CA TRP A 35 -18.19 9.28 -4.67
C TRP A 35 -18.37 8.14 -5.66
N LEU A 36 -19.59 7.95 -6.20
CA LEU A 36 -19.82 6.95 -7.25
C LEU A 36 -19.08 7.30 -8.54
N LEU A 37 -19.06 8.57 -8.92
CA LEU A 37 -18.29 9.07 -10.08
C LEU A 37 -16.79 8.87 -9.87
N ALA A 38 -16.26 9.27 -8.70
CA ALA A 38 -14.87 9.09 -8.34
C ALA A 38 -14.50 7.60 -8.39
N LEU A 39 -15.24 6.74 -7.68
CA LEU A 39 -15.00 5.29 -7.70
C LEU A 39 -15.00 4.70 -9.12
N GLU A 40 -15.91 5.14 -9.99
CA GLU A 40 -15.91 4.70 -11.39
C GLU A 40 -14.61 5.05 -12.10
N ARG A 41 -14.06 6.26 -11.87
CA ARG A 41 -12.80 6.71 -12.47
C ARG A 41 -11.60 5.95 -11.90
N GLU A 42 -11.48 5.89 -10.58
CA GLU A 42 -10.39 5.14 -9.91
C GLU A 42 -10.39 3.67 -10.34
N GLN A 43 -11.57 3.05 -10.52
CA GLN A 43 -11.66 1.65 -10.97
C GLN A 43 -11.31 1.48 -12.45
N ILE A 44 -11.69 2.42 -13.32
CA ILE A 44 -11.30 2.38 -14.74
C ILE A 44 -9.78 2.41 -14.84
N VAL A 45 -9.13 3.30 -14.08
CA VAL A 45 -7.67 3.40 -14.04
C VAL A 45 -7.09 2.15 -13.37
N ALA A 46 -7.48 1.77 -12.15
CA ALA A 46 -6.95 0.59 -11.48
C ALA A 46 -7.07 -0.73 -12.28
N VAL A 47 -8.13 -0.93 -13.05
CA VAL A 47 -8.31 -2.13 -13.89
C VAL A 47 -7.57 -2.02 -15.23
N ALA A 48 -7.58 -0.85 -15.88
CA ALA A 48 -6.79 -0.62 -17.10
C ALA A 48 -5.29 -0.73 -16.85
N TYR A 49 -4.85 -0.52 -15.60
CA TYR A 49 -3.47 -0.48 -15.16
C TYR A 49 -2.97 -1.74 -14.44
N ARG A 50 -3.69 -2.87 -14.55
CA ARG A 50 -3.18 -4.15 -14.01
C ARG A 50 -1.72 -4.35 -14.42
N GLU A 51 -0.88 -4.67 -13.45
CA GLU A 51 0.58 -4.71 -13.61
C GLU A 51 1.02 -5.53 -14.84
N GLU A 52 0.33 -6.64 -15.12
CA GLU A 52 0.52 -7.49 -16.30
C GLU A 52 0.20 -6.80 -17.63
N ALA A 53 -0.88 -6.01 -17.69
CA ALA A 53 -1.30 -5.30 -18.89
C ALA A 53 -0.40 -4.09 -19.19
N VAL A 54 0.05 -3.40 -18.15
CA VAL A 54 1.01 -2.29 -18.24
C VAL A 54 2.40 -2.81 -18.62
N ALA A 55 2.86 -3.88 -17.96
CA ALA A 55 4.14 -4.52 -18.27
C ALA A 55 4.21 -4.92 -19.75
N GLY A 56 3.17 -5.61 -20.25
CA GLY A 56 3.12 -6.02 -21.66
C GLY A 56 3.20 -4.84 -22.64
N ARG A 57 2.53 -3.72 -22.36
CA ARG A 57 2.59 -2.52 -23.22
C ARG A 57 3.95 -1.83 -23.17
N VAL A 58 4.50 -1.67 -21.97
CA VAL A 58 5.80 -1.01 -21.75
C VAL A 58 6.94 -1.82 -22.36
N ASP A 59 6.84 -3.15 -22.33
CA ASP A 59 7.85 -4.05 -22.91
C ASP A 59 7.89 -3.99 -24.44
N THR A 60 6.78 -3.61 -25.09
CA THR A 60 6.75 -3.40 -26.55
C THR A 60 7.27 -2.05 -27.01
N LEU A 61 7.59 -1.12 -26.10
CA LEU A 61 8.09 0.21 -26.46
C LEU A 61 9.49 0.14 -27.08
N GLU A 62 9.64 0.81 -28.23
CA GLU A 62 10.92 0.99 -28.92
C GLU A 62 11.73 2.15 -28.27
N VAL A 63 12.10 1.96 -27.01
CA VAL A 63 12.87 2.91 -26.20
C VAL A 63 14.06 2.22 -25.52
N SER A 64 15.00 2.98 -24.96
CA SER A 64 16.11 2.41 -24.19
C SER A 64 15.61 1.73 -22.90
N ASP A 65 16.38 0.77 -22.39
CA ASP A 65 16.02 0.05 -21.16
C ASP A 65 15.94 0.97 -19.94
N GLU A 66 16.76 2.03 -19.89
CA GLU A 66 16.66 3.04 -18.83
C GLU A 66 15.33 3.79 -18.87
N LEU A 67 14.88 4.19 -20.06
CA LEU A 67 13.60 4.88 -20.22
C LEU A 67 12.43 3.92 -19.97
N ARG A 68 12.52 2.66 -20.43
CA ARG A 68 11.52 1.64 -20.14
C ARG A 68 11.35 1.42 -18.63
N ALA A 69 12.46 1.32 -17.90
CA ALA A 69 12.44 1.17 -16.45
C ALA A 69 11.85 2.41 -15.74
N LEU A 70 12.14 3.61 -16.24
CA LEU A 70 11.56 4.87 -15.73
C LEU A 70 10.04 4.94 -15.95
N ILE A 71 9.57 4.57 -17.15
CA ILE A 71 8.14 4.51 -17.48
C ILE A 71 7.44 3.50 -16.59
N ARG A 72 7.99 2.27 -16.49
CA ARG A 72 7.44 1.22 -15.61
C ARG A 72 7.33 1.69 -14.16
N GLN A 73 8.40 2.30 -13.64
CA GLN A 73 8.42 2.86 -12.29
C GLN A 73 7.29 3.89 -12.09
N THR A 74 7.14 4.83 -13.03
CA THR A 74 6.12 5.89 -12.96
C THR A 74 4.72 5.30 -12.94
N LEU A 75 4.42 4.38 -13.87
CA LEU A 75 3.09 3.79 -13.97
C LEU A 75 2.73 2.91 -12.76
N VAL A 76 3.70 2.17 -12.21
CA VAL A 76 3.48 1.37 -11.00
C VAL A 76 3.12 2.27 -9.81
N TRP A 77 3.71 3.47 -9.71
CA TRP A 77 3.36 4.41 -8.66
C TRP A 77 1.97 5.00 -8.82
N ILE A 78 1.65 5.49 -10.02
CA ILE A 78 0.32 6.01 -10.32
C ILE A 78 -0.73 4.94 -10.01
N TRP A 79 -0.55 3.72 -10.52
CA TRP A 79 -1.47 2.61 -10.26
C TRP A 79 -1.68 2.31 -8.75
N LYS A 80 -0.63 2.40 -7.93
CA LYS A 80 -0.75 2.19 -6.49
C LYS A 80 -1.59 3.27 -5.81
N ASP A 81 -1.42 4.52 -6.22
CA ASP A 81 -2.19 5.65 -5.69
C ASP A 81 -3.68 5.50 -6.07
N GLU A 82 -3.97 5.18 -7.33
CA GLU A 82 -5.33 4.90 -7.84
C GLU A 82 -6.03 3.72 -7.13
N ALA A 83 -5.27 2.65 -6.87
CA ALA A 83 -5.79 1.51 -6.11
C ALA A 83 -6.17 1.93 -4.67
N LEU A 84 -5.35 2.77 -4.04
CA LEU A 84 -5.64 3.31 -2.71
C LEU A 84 -6.87 4.24 -2.73
N HIS A 85 -6.98 5.13 -3.72
CA HIS A 85 -8.16 5.99 -3.89
C HIS A 85 -9.43 5.16 -4.03
N ALA A 86 -9.43 4.15 -4.91
CA ALA A 86 -10.55 3.24 -5.11
C ALA A 86 -10.98 2.54 -3.81
N GLU A 87 -10.02 2.04 -3.03
CA GLU A 87 -10.30 1.40 -1.75
C GLU A 87 -10.91 2.37 -0.74
N TYR A 88 -10.37 3.59 -0.64
CA TYR A 88 -10.87 4.62 0.26
C TYR A 88 -12.31 5.02 -0.06
N VAL A 89 -12.59 5.37 -1.33
CA VAL A 89 -13.94 5.79 -1.77
C VAL A 89 -14.95 4.64 -1.59
N ARG A 90 -14.53 3.40 -1.86
CA ARG A 90 -15.35 2.21 -1.57
C ARG A 90 -15.66 2.09 -0.08
N GLY A 91 -14.66 2.29 0.79
CA GLY A 91 -14.84 2.28 2.25
C GLY A 91 -15.84 3.34 2.71
N LEU A 92 -15.78 4.56 2.15
CA LEU A 92 -16.77 5.62 2.42
C LEU A 92 -18.19 5.23 2.02
N LEU A 93 -18.36 4.65 0.83
CA LEU A 93 -19.67 4.22 0.33
C LEU A 93 -20.28 3.09 1.17
N LEU A 94 -19.47 2.14 1.63
CA LEU A 94 -19.94 1.02 2.46
C LEU A 94 -20.36 1.47 3.87
N ARG A 95 -19.60 2.37 4.51
CA ARG A 95 -19.92 2.88 5.85
C ARG A 95 -21.22 3.70 5.93
N ARG A 96 -21.71 4.23 4.80
CA ARG A 96 -22.89 5.13 4.77
C ARG A 96 -24.22 4.41 4.52
N ALA A 97 -24.22 3.10 4.27
CA ALA A 97 -25.37 2.21 4.15
C ALA A 97 -26.70 2.85 3.70
N ASN A 98 -26.86 3.03 2.39
CA ASN A 98 -28.17 2.92 1.73
C ASN A 98 -28.09 1.75 0.73
N PHE A 99 -29.07 0.84 0.78
CA PHE A 99 -29.13 -0.45 0.08
C PHE A 99 -28.77 -0.40 -1.43
N THR A 100 -29.04 0.73 -2.09
CA THR A 100 -28.73 0.97 -3.51
C THR A 100 -27.24 1.21 -3.79
N ALA A 101 -26.49 1.83 -2.87
CA ALA A 101 -25.04 1.99 -2.99
C ALA A 101 -24.32 0.64 -2.79
N SER A 102 -24.79 -0.16 -1.84
CA SER A 102 -24.29 -1.52 -1.61
C SER A 102 -24.50 -2.40 -2.84
N MET A 103 -25.66 -2.36 -3.51
CA MET A 103 -25.90 -3.14 -4.73
C MET A 103 -25.01 -2.76 -5.92
N VAL A 104 -24.62 -1.48 -6.08
CA VAL A 104 -23.64 -1.08 -7.12
C VAL A 104 -22.22 -1.55 -6.77
N VAL A 105 -21.86 -1.52 -5.49
CA VAL A 105 -20.57 -2.01 -4.99
C VAL A 105 -20.48 -3.55 -5.07
N TYR A 106 -21.56 -4.26 -4.76
CA TYR A 106 -21.65 -5.73 -4.81
C TYR A 106 -21.93 -6.28 -6.22
N GLY A 107 -22.69 -5.58 -7.06
CA GLY A 107 -22.93 -5.95 -8.46
C GLY A 107 -21.67 -5.94 -9.33
N ARG A 108 -20.62 -5.24 -8.88
CA ARG A 108 -19.28 -5.22 -9.48
C ARG A 108 -18.32 -6.28 -8.92
N GLN A 109 -18.77 -7.11 -7.98
CA GLN A 109 -17.94 -8.08 -7.24
C GLN A 109 -17.64 -9.39 -7.99
N VAL A 110 -17.82 -9.45 -9.31
CA VAL A 110 -17.39 -10.62 -10.11
C VAL A 110 -15.86 -10.67 -10.23
N GLN A 111 -15.13 -9.56 -10.04
CA GLN A 111 -13.68 -9.53 -10.27
C GLN A 111 -12.83 -9.73 -9.00
N GLY A 112 -13.32 -9.33 -7.82
CA GLY A 112 -12.60 -9.48 -6.55
C GLY A 112 -12.68 -10.89 -5.95
N ALA A 113 -13.84 -11.55 -6.10
CA ALA A 113 -14.00 -12.95 -5.68
C ALA A 113 -13.14 -13.90 -6.53
N LEU A 114 -12.84 -13.52 -7.79
CA LEU A 114 -11.90 -14.26 -8.64
C LEU A 114 -10.44 -13.96 -8.31
N SER A 115 -10.03 -12.75 -7.89
CA SER A 115 -8.61 -12.51 -7.55
C SER A 115 -8.18 -13.16 -6.23
N GLY A 116 -9.08 -13.25 -5.23
CA GLY A 116 -8.81 -13.99 -3.99
C GLY A 116 -8.66 -15.50 -4.19
N TRP A 117 -9.34 -16.06 -5.18
CA TRP A 117 -9.25 -17.49 -5.54
C TRP A 117 -8.19 -17.79 -6.61
N VAL A 118 -7.91 -16.85 -7.52
CA VAL A 118 -6.89 -16.97 -8.58
C VAL A 118 -5.49 -16.70 -8.03
N SER A 119 -5.32 -15.79 -7.07
CA SER A 119 -4.03 -15.62 -6.37
C SER A 119 -3.63 -16.86 -5.56
N ALA A 120 -4.61 -17.66 -5.12
CA ALA A 120 -4.37 -18.94 -4.43
C ALA A 120 -4.05 -20.11 -5.39
N THR A 121 -4.21 -19.92 -6.71
CA THR A 121 -3.98 -20.97 -7.72
C THR A 121 -2.88 -20.64 -8.73
N GLU A 122 -2.39 -19.40 -8.80
CA GLU A 122 -1.35 -19.00 -9.75
C GLU A 122 0.07 -19.50 -9.46
N HIS A 123 0.35 -20.08 -8.28
CA HIS A 123 1.69 -20.61 -7.98
C HIS A 123 1.93 -22.05 -8.43
N HIS A 124 0.92 -22.73 -8.99
CA HIS A 124 1.07 -24.06 -9.56
C HIS A 124 0.23 -24.25 -10.83
N GLN A 125 0.73 -23.79 -11.99
CA GLN A 125 0.54 -24.51 -13.25
C GLN A 125 1.35 -23.93 -14.42
N GLN A 126 1.85 -24.83 -15.27
CA GLN A 126 2.58 -24.54 -16.50
C GLN A 126 1.71 -23.75 -17.49
N ALA A 127 2.36 -22.86 -18.25
CA ALA A 127 1.77 -21.83 -19.10
C ALA A 127 1.04 -22.32 -20.38
N SER A 128 0.39 -23.49 -20.37
CA SER A 128 -0.26 -24.05 -21.57
C SER A 128 -1.74 -24.40 -21.45
N ALA A 129 -2.44 -24.06 -20.36
CA ALA A 129 -3.87 -24.36 -20.24
C ALA A 129 -4.69 -23.27 -19.52
N ALA A 130 -5.07 -22.20 -20.23
CA ALA A 130 -6.18 -21.34 -19.81
C ALA A 130 -6.78 -20.56 -21.01
N PRO A 131 -7.94 -20.97 -21.58
CA PRO A 131 -8.53 -20.36 -22.78
C PRO A 131 -9.38 -19.10 -22.52
N LEU A 132 -9.21 -18.38 -21.39
CA LEU A 132 -10.07 -17.23 -21.02
C LEU A 132 -9.31 -15.90 -20.84
N ARG A 133 -8.19 -15.72 -21.54
CA ARG A 133 -7.32 -14.53 -21.42
C ARG A 133 -7.83 -13.24 -22.10
N THR A 134 -9.04 -13.21 -22.66
CA THR A 134 -9.55 -12.06 -23.45
C THR A 134 -10.92 -11.52 -23.01
N GLY A 135 -11.36 -11.82 -21.78
CA GLY A 135 -12.71 -11.44 -21.31
C GLY A 135 -12.84 -10.07 -20.61
N ALA A 136 -11.81 -9.61 -19.89
CA ALA A 136 -11.98 -8.51 -18.93
C ALA A 136 -12.25 -7.14 -19.58
N ALA A 137 -11.59 -6.85 -20.71
CA ALA A 137 -11.84 -5.61 -21.46
C ALA A 137 -13.26 -5.56 -22.05
N HIS A 138 -13.82 -6.71 -22.44
CA HIS A 138 -15.17 -6.78 -22.98
C HIS A 138 -16.25 -6.57 -21.91
N VAL A 139 -16.02 -6.98 -20.66
CA VAL A 139 -17.01 -6.82 -19.59
C VAL A 139 -17.13 -5.35 -19.15
N LEU A 140 -16.02 -4.62 -19.02
CA LEU A 140 -16.01 -3.18 -18.72
C LEU A 140 -16.71 -2.35 -19.82
N VAL A 141 -16.42 -2.65 -21.09
CA VAL A 141 -17.05 -1.99 -22.24
C VAL A 141 -18.53 -2.35 -22.37
N SER A 142 -18.92 -3.59 -22.04
CA SER A 142 -20.31 -4.04 -22.14
C SER A 142 -21.19 -3.47 -21.02
N VAL A 143 -20.68 -3.35 -19.79
CA VAL A 143 -21.47 -2.81 -18.67
C VAL A 143 -21.58 -1.28 -18.76
N ALA A 144 -20.52 -0.58 -19.16
CA ALA A 144 -20.58 0.87 -19.31
C ALA A 144 -21.33 1.33 -20.58
N SER A 145 -21.44 0.47 -21.61
CA SER A 145 -22.34 0.72 -22.75
C SER A 145 -23.82 0.48 -22.44
N VAL A 146 -24.15 -0.46 -21.54
CA VAL A 146 -25.53 -0.71 -21.07
C VAL A 146 -26.07 0.43 -20.18
N LEU A 147 -25.20 1.16 -19.48
CA LEU A 147 -25.59 2.34 -18.68
C LEU A 147 -25.64 3.66 -19.48
N GLY A 148 -25.32 3.66 -20.78
CA GLY A 148 -25.37 4.87 -21.63
C GLY A 148 -24.35 5.96 -21.27
N ARG A 149 -23.36 5.65 -20.42
CA ARG A 149 -22.42 6.63 -19.81
C ARG A 149 -21.03 6.69 -20.44
N ILE A 150 -20.76 5.94 -21.51
CA ILE A 150 -19.53 6.11 -22.28
C ILE A 150 -19.79 7.09 -23.43
N PRO A 151 -19.22 8.31 -23.39
CA PRO A 151 -19.13 9.20 -24.53
C PRO A 151 -18.76 8.42 -25.80
N PRO A 152 -19.46 8.60 -26.94
CA PRO A 152 -19.19 7.88 -28.18
C PRO A 152 -17.71 7.90 -28.60
N VAL A 153 -16.99 8.95 -28.20
CA VAL A 153 -15.55 9.12 -28.35
C VAL A 153 -14.74 8.02 -27.66
N LEU A 154 -15.05 7.66 -26.40
CA LEU A 154 -14.33 6.62 -25.64
C LEU A 154 -14.50 5.21 -26.22
N ARG A 155 -15.60 4.93 -26.93
CA ARG A 155 -15.84 3.62 -27.56
C ARG A 155 -14.88 3.31 -28.71
N ARG A 156 -14.39 4.33 -29.42
CA ARG A 156 -13.35 4.16 -30.46
C ARG A 156 -11.95 4.03 -29.87
N GLU A 157 -11.73 4.63 -28.70
CA GLU A 157 -10.42 4.68 -28.05
C GLU A 157 -10.08 3.38 -27.30
N LEU A 158 -11.05 2.52 -26.99
CA LEU A 158 -10.80 1.27 -26.23
C LEU A 158 -10.28 0.10 -27.09
N ARG A 159 -10.04 0.30 -28.39
CA ARG A 159 -9.46 -0.70 -29.31
C ARG A 159 -8.03 -0.32 -29.69
N TYR A 160 -7.06 -1.15 -29.29
CA TYR A 160 -5.62 -1.10 -29.63
C TYR A 160 -5.06 0.29 -29.93
N GLN A 161 -4.54 0.93 -28.87
CA GLN A 161 -3.93 2.25 -28.96
C GLN A 161 -2.43 2.19 -28.74
N THR A 162 -1.72 3.13 -29.36
CA THR A 162 -0.34 3.44 -29.03
C THR A 162 -0.25 3.89 -27.57
N PHE A 163 0.90 3.67 -26.94
CA PHE A 163 1.17 4.13 -25.58
C PHE A 163 1.09 5.66 -25.44
N GLN A 164 1.45 6.42 -26.48
CA GLN A 164 1.21 7.87 -26.52
C GLN A 164 -0.29 8.20 -26.32
N ARG A 165 -1.16 7.55 -27.11
CA ARG A 165 -2.60 7.81 -27.07
C ARG A 165 -3.23 7.34 -25.76
N TYR A 166 -2.72 6.23 -25.23
CA TYR A 166 -3.02 5.80 -23.87
C TYR A 166 -2.70 6.88 -22.83
N CYS A 167 -1.52 7.50 -22.89
CA CYS A 167 -1.17 8.58 -21.98
C CYS A 167 -2.10 9.80 -22.16
N GLU A 168 -2.44 10.19 -23.39
CA GLU A 168 -3.39 11.28 -23.67
C GLU A 168 -4.78 11.04 -23.08
N LEU A 169 -5.29 9.80 -23.20
CA LEU A 169 -6.56 9.42 -22.59
C LEU A 169 -6.49 9.55 -21.07
N ASN A 170 -5.40 9.11 -20.45
CA ASN A 170 -5.27 9.17 -18.99
C ASN A 170 -5.08 10.60 -18.48
N VAL A 171 -4.40 11.49 -19.21
CA VAL A 171 -4.41 12.93 -18.87
C VAL A 171 -5.84 13.46 -18.72
N ALA A 172 -6.74 13.06 -19.61
CA ALA A 172 -8.14 13.47 -19.55
C ALA A 172 -8.88 12.82 -18.38
N LEU A 173 -8.65 11.53 -18.12
CA LEU A 173 -9.28 10.82 -17.00
C LEU A 173 -8.87 11.42 -15.66
N GLU A 174 -7.58 11.65 -15.41
CA GLU A 174 -7.10 12.25 -14.14
C GLU A 174 -7.64 13.68 -13.99
N ALA A 175 -7.66 14.47 -15.08
CA ALA A 175 -8.24 15.81 -15.03
C ALA A 175 -9.75 15.80 -14.70
N THR A 176 -10.49 14.79 -15.16
CA THR A 176 -11.91 14.64 -14.78
C THR A 176 -12.10 14.18 -13.34
N ALA A 177 -11.21 13.32 -12.83
CA ALA A 177 -11.22 12.90 -11.43
C ALA A 177 -10.90 14.08 -10.49
N GLU A 178 -9.90 14.90 -10.85
CA GLU A 178 -9.54 16.12 -10.12
C GLU A 178 -10.74 17.06 -9.92
N LEU A 179 -11.55 17.28 -10.96
CA LEU A 179 -12.74 18.12 -10.89
C LEU A 179 -13.78 17.57 -9.90
N ALA A 180 -13.97 16.25 -9.88
CA ALA A 180 -14.87 15.59 -8.93
C ALA A 180 -14.36 15.76 -7.48
N TYR A 181 -13.06 15.54 -7.24
CA TYR A 181 -12.48 15.72 -5.91
C TYR A 181 -12.47 17.18 -5.46
N ARG A 182 -12.24 18.14 -6.36
CA ARG A 182 -12.37 19.57 -6.04
C ARG A 182 -13.75 19.89 -5.47
N ARG A 183 -14.80 19.33 -6.07
CA ARG A 183 -16.16 19.49 -5.55
C ARG A 183 -16.37 18.75 -4.22
N LEU A 184 -15.77 17.58 -4.04
CA LEU A 184 -15.81 16.85 -2.76
C LEU A 184 -15.12 17.62 -1.62
N VAL A 185 -14.02 18.33 -1.90
CA VAL A 185 -13.35 19.24 -0.93
C VAL A 185 -14.31 20.33 -0.47
N GLU A 186 -15.06 20.95 -1.38
CA GLU A 186 -16.06 21.98 -1.03
C GLU A 186 -17.19 21.42 -0.15
N LEU A 187 -17.61 20.19 -0.42
CA LEU A 187 -18.70 19.52 0.28
C LEU A 187 -18.27 18.76 1.55
N ALA A 188 -16.97 18.73 1.85
CA ALA A 188 -16.43 18.02 3.00
C ALA A 188 -17.03 18.56 4.31
N THR A 189 -17.43 17.63 5.17
CA THR A 189 -18.09 17.91 6.47
C THR A 189 -17.13 18.02 7.63
N THR A 190 -15.92 17.50 7.48
CA THR A 190 -14.88 17.54 8.52
C THR A 190 -13.56 17.97 7.90
N ASP A 191 -12.68 18.56 8.71
CA ASP A 191 -11.34 18.96 8.24
C ASP A 191 -10.53 17.75 7.80
N ARG A 192 -10.68 16.61 8.48
CA ARG A 192 -10.04 15.35 8.08
C ARG A 192 -10.49 14.89 6.69
N GLU A 193 -11.80 14.90 6.43
CA GLU A 193 -12.35 14.55 5.12
C GLU A 193 -11.86 15.51 4.02
N ARG A 194 -11.83 16.81 4.34
CA ARG A 194 -11.32 17.86 3.45
C ARG A 194 -9.85 17.62 3.10
N ASP A 195 -9.00 17.38 4.09
CA ASP A 195 -7.57 17.12 3.93
C ASP A 195 -7.31 15.87 3.09
N THR A 196 -8.11 14.81 3.28
CA THR A 196 -8.01 13.59 2.48
C THR A 196 -8.41 13.85 1.03
N PHE A 197 -9.54 14.50 0.77
CA PHE A 197 -9.95 14.80 -0.61
C PHE A 197 -8.98 15.75 -1.31
N GLU A 198 -8.43 16.74 -0.60
CA GLU A 198 -7.44 17.66 -1.15
C GLU A 198 -6.15 16.94 -1.52
N ARG A 199 -5.77 15.92 -0.74
CA ARG A 199 -4.63 15.08 -1.06
C ARG A 199 -4.87 14.26 -2.33
N ILE A 200 -6.00 13.54 -2.41
CA ILE A 200 -6.35 12.77 -3.61
C ILE A 200 -6.39 13.70 -4.84
N ARG A 201 -7.03 14.87 -4.71
CA ARG A 201 -7.06 15.91 -5.77
C ARG A 201 -5.65 16.29 -6.24
N SER A 202 -4.71 16.48 -5.32
CA SER A 202 -3.31 16.79 -5.66
C SER A 202 -2.59 15.59 -6.31
N ASP A 203 -2.97 14.36 -5.95
CA ASP A 203 -2.43 13.13 -6.53
C ASP A 203 -2.88 13.04 -8.02
N GLU A 204 -4.16 13.30 -8.30
CA GLU A 204 -4.70 13.40 -9.68
C GLU A 204 -3.95 14.43 -10.55
N GLU A 205 -3.67 15.62 -10.01
CA GLU A 205 -2.91 16.65 -10.72
C GLU A 205 -1.50 16.16 -11.11
N ARG A 206 -0.83 15.43 -10.20
CA ARG A 206 0.50 14.87 -10.45
C ARG A 206 0.44 13.72 -11.45
N HIS A 207 -0.58 12.87 -11.39
CA HIS A 207 -0.80 11.80 -12.36
C HIS A 207 -1.01 12.38 -13.76
N ALA A 208 -1.89 13.37 -13.89
CA ALA A 208 -2.13 14.08 -15.16
C ALA A 208 -0.84 14.71 -15.71
N ALA A 209 -0.04 15.35 -14.85
CA ALA A 209 1.24 15.92 -15.24
C ALA A 209 2.23 14.85 -15.73
N ALA A 210 2.31 13.70 -15.05
CA ALA A 210 3.19 12.61 -15.42
C ALA A 210 2.80 12.01 -16.78
N PHE A 211 1.51 11.72 -17.00
CA PHE A 211 1.04 11.26 -18.32
C PHE A 211 1.29 12.29 -19.42
N ARG A 212 1.17 13.59 -19.12
CA ARG A 212 1.46 14.65 -20.08
C ARG A 212 2.94 14.71 -20.48
N VAL A 213 3.85 14.46 -19.53
CA VAL A 213 5.29 14.31 -19.82
C VAL A 213 5.50 13.13 -20.78
N LEU A 214 4.90 11.97 -20.50
CA LEU A 214 5.06 10.77 -21.32
C LEU A 214 4.44 10.90 -22.71
N SER A 215 3.23 11.45 -22.82
CA SER A 215 2.55 11.66 -24.12
C SER A 215 3.26 12.70 -24.99
N THR A 216 3.89 13.71 -24.38
CA THR A 216 4.68 14.72 -25.12
C THR A 216 6.02 14.16 -25.59
N ALA A 217 6.62 13.24 -24.82
CA ALA A 217 7.91 12.65 -25.16
C ALA A 217 7.84 11.60 -26.29
N LEU A 218 6.68 10.97 -26.47
CA LEU A 218 6.48 9.87 -27.43
C LEU A 218 5.70 10.32 -28.67
N ASP A 219 6.00 9.71 -29.81
CA ASP A 219 5.29 9.92 -31.07
C ASP A 219 4.18 8.88 -31.29
N GLY A 220 3.44 9.01 -32.40
CA GLY A 220 2.33 8.11 -32.73
C GLY A 220 2.75 6.68 -33.10
N ARG A 221 4.03 6.33 -32.96
CA ARG A 221 4.59 4.98 -33.10
C ARG A 221 5.30 4.53 -31.82
N ASP A 222 5.06 5.21 -30.70
CA ASP A 222 5.65 4.93 -29.39
C ASP A 222 7.18 5.02 -29.36
N ARG A 223 7.76 5.86 -30.23
CA ARG A 223 9.18 6.20 -30.24
C ARG A 223 9.39 7.56 -29.58
N LEU A 224 10.59 7.78 -29.07
CA LEU A 224 11.01 9.11 -28.60
C LEU A 224 10.94 10.13 -29.73
N ARG A 225 10.29 11.27 -29.48
CA ARG A 225 10.30 12.41 -30.41
C ARG A 225 11.71 13.00 -30.57
N PRO A 226 12.03 13.59 -31.73
CA PRO A 226 13.29 14.32 -31.91
C PRO A 226 13.48 15.40 -30.82
N GLY A 227 14.63 15.38 -30.15
CA GLY A 227 14.97 16.32 -29.07
C GLY A 227 14.52 15.92 -27.66
N ALA A 228 13.76 14.83 -27.51
CA ALA A 228 13.48 14.23 -26.22
C ALA A 228 14.57 13.23 -25.83
N SER A 229 14.94 13.19 -24.55
CA SER A 229 15.92 12.23 -24.02
C SER A 229 15.50 11.68 -22.66
N ALA A 230 15.95 10.46 -22.35
CA ALA A 230 15.65 9.82 -21.06
C ALA A 230 16.05 10.68 -19.84
N PRO A 231 17.21 11.38 -19.80
CA PRO A 231 17.55 12.27 -18.69
C PRO A 231 16.59 13.46 -18.53
N GLN A 232 16.13 14.05 -19.64
CA GLN A 232 15.15 15.15 -19.57
C GLN A 232 13.80 14.66 -19.04
N ILE A 233 13.35 13.49 -19.47
CA ILE A 233 12.11 12.86 -18.99
C ILE A 233 12.24 12.51 -17.50
N ALA A 234 13.36 11.93 -17.08
CA ALA A 234 13.63 11.62 -15.67
C ALA A 234 13.60 12.90 -14.81
N LYS A 235 14.22 13.98 -15.28
CA LYS A 235 14.20 15.28 -14.59
C LYS A 235 12.78 15.85 -14.49
N ALA A 236 11.99 15.79 -15.57
CA ALA A 236 10.62 16.27 -15.59
C ALA A 236 9.72 15.47 -14.64
N LEU A 237 9.79 14.14 -14.68
CA LEU A 237 9.04 13.26 -13.78
C LEU A 237 9.48 13.44 -12.32
N GLY A 238 10.78 13.55 -12.06
CA GLY A 238 11.33 13.80 -10.72
C GLY A 238 10.92 15.14 -10.13
N ALA A 239 10.70 16.17 -10.97
CA ALA A 239 10.18 17.47 -10.54
C ALA A 239 8.68 17.43 -10.17
N ILE A 240 7.92 16.49 -10.74
CA ILE A 240 6.52 16.24 -10.36
C ILE A 240 6.47 15.44 -9.05
N SER A 241 7.23 14.33 -9.00
CA SER A 241 7.38 13.50 -7.81
C SER A 241 8.71 12.74 -7.87
N PRO A 242 9.52 12.77 -6.79
CA PRO A 242 10.75 11.99 -6.74
C PRO A 242 10.49 10.47 -6.91
N TRP A 243 9.27 10.01 -6.58
CA TRP A 243 8.89 8.60 -6.62
C TRP A 243 8.71 8.03 -8.03
N PHE A 244 8.33 8.88 -9.00
CA PHE A 244 8.26 8.51 -10.41
C PHE A 244 9.63 8.18 -10.99
N THR A 245 10.70 8.62 -10.34
CA THR A 245 12.06 8.21 -10.69
C THR A 245 12.53 7.01 -9.86
N PRO A 246 13.24 6.04 -10.47
CA PRO A 246 13.91 4.97 -9.74
C PRO A 246 14.84 5.53 -8.66
N ALA A 247 14.99 4.81 -7.54
CA ALA A 247 15.79 5.26 -6.40
C ALA A 247 17.23 5.70 -6.79
N ARG A 248 17.87 4.98 -7.72
CA ARG A 248 19.21 5.32 -8.25
C ARG A 248 19.33 6.68 -8.96
N LEU A 249 18.21 7.25 -9.39
CA LEU A 249 18.14 8.53 -10.10
C LEU A 249 17.64 9.67 -9.20
N ARG A 250 17.29 9.39 -7.95
CA ARG A 250 16.89 10.41 -6.98
C ARG A 250 18.15 11.10 -6.49
N GLY A 251 18.19 12.43 -6.57
CA GLY A 251 19.31 13.23 -6.08
C GLY A 251 19.36 13.16 -4.56
N ASP A 252 20.23 12.32 -4.00
CA ASP A 252 20.38 12.15 -2.56
C ASP A 252 21.06 13.37 -1.91
N GLY A 253 20.26 14.41 -1.61
CA GLY A 253 20.59 15.44 -0.62
C GLY A 253 20.21 15.04 0.82
N ARG A 254 19.47 13.94 0.99
CA ARG A 254 19.18 13.30 2.28
C ARG A 254 19.99 12.01 2.35
N ARG A 255 21.00 12.02 3.23
CA ARG A 255 21.95 10.91 3.52
C ARG A 255 21.43 9.51 3.12
N PRO A 256 22.15 8.77 2.27
CA PRO A 256 21.98 7.32 2.21
C PRO A 256 22.70 6.73 3.44
N SER A 257 22.04 6.64 4.59
CA SER A 257 22.68 6.06 5.81
C SER A 257 21.90 4.98 6.54
N ARG A 258 20.70 4.61 6.07
CA ARG A 258 20.04 3.36 6.49
C ARG A 258 19.84 2.50 5.25
N ARG A 259 20.13 1.20 5.37
CA ARG A 259 20.14 0.24 4.25
C ARG A 259 18.88 0.44 3.40
N SER A 260 19.05 0.74 2.11
CA SER A 260 17.91 0.91 1.20
C SER A 260 17.14 -0.42 1.12
N PHE A 261 15.83 -0.36 1.32
CA PHE A 261 14.91 -1.48 1.07
C PHE A 261 15.23 -2.14 -0.29
N GLY A 262 15.26 -3.48 -0.33
CA GLY A 262 15.58 -4.24 -1.55
C GLY A 262 17.06 -4.58 -1.78
N ARG A 263 17.95 -4.37 -0.80
CA ARG A 263 19.30 -4.96 -0.81
C ARG A 263 19.31 -6.29 -0.06
N GLY A 264 20.01 -7.29 -0.61
CA GLY A 264 20.22 -8.57 0.08
C GLY A 264 20.94 -8.39 1.42
N GLY A 265 20.56 -9.20 2.40
CA GLY A 265 21.20 -9.26 3.72
C GLY A 265 21.76 -10.66 3.99
N ARG A 266 22.61 -10.77 5.01
CA ARG A 266 23.07 -12.08 5.49
C ARG A 266 21.89 -12.78 6.18
N VAL A 267 21.58 -13.99 5.73
CA VAL A 267 20.57 -14.86 6.36
C VAL A 267 21.29 -15.99 7.07
N VAL A 268 20.94 -16.20 8.33
CA VAL A 268 21.46 -17.30 9.15
C VAL A 268 20.29 -18.11 9.65
N VAL A 269 20.36 -19.43 9.44
CA VAL A 269 19.36 -20.39 9.91
C VAL A 269 20.08 -21.44 10.76
N ARG A 270 19.46 -21.78 11.89
CA ARG A 270 19.89 -22.81 12.82
C ARG A 270 18.68 -23.54 13.36
N CYS A 271 18.91 -24.80 13.71
CA CYS A 271 17.98 -25.65 14.43
C CYS A 271 18.76 -26.36 15.55
N ALA A 272 18.06 -26.74 16.59
CA ALA A 272 18.54 -27.68 17.60
C ALA A 272 17.39 -28.63 17.95
N ASP A 273 17.75 -29.79 18.50
CA ASP A 273 16.80 -30.86 18.83
C ASP A 273 16.23 -30.72 20.26
N ASP A 274 16.78 -29.80 21.07
CA ASP A 274 16.43 -29.61 22.48
C ASP A 274 16.08 -28.15 22.78
N ASP A 275 14.93 -27.94 23.45
CA ASP A 275 14.44 -26.64 23.90
C ASP A 275 15.42 -25.88 24.78
N ARG A 276 16.27 -26.59 25.53
CA ARG A 276 17.28 -25.98 26.39
C ARG A 276 18.34 -25.20 25.60
N ASP A 277 18.51 -25.53 24.33
CA ASP A 277 19.52 -24.90 23.47
C ASP A 277 18.98 -23.65 22.73
N LYS A 278 17.68 -23.38 22.77
CA LYS A 278 17.04 -22.35 21.93
C LYS A 278 17.63 -20.94 22.11
N VAL A 279 17.97 -20.54 23.34
CA VAL A 279 18.58 -19.23 23.61
C VAL A 279 20.02 -19.17 23.08
N ALA A 280 20.78 -20.26 23.23
CA ALA A 280 22.14 -20.34 22.70
C ALA A 280 22.13 -20.30 21.16
N VAL A 281 21.20 -21.02 20.53
CA VAL A 281 20.97 -21.01 19.08
C VAL A 281 20.58 -19.62 18.59
N LEU A 282 19.69 -18.92 19.31
CA LEU A 282 19.36 -17.53 19.03
C LEU A 282 20.62 -16.66 19.04
N HIS A 283 21.41 -16.70 20.12
CA HIS A 283 22.62 -15.87 20.24
C HIS A 283 23.63 -16.16 19.13
N GLU A 284 23.85 -17.43 18.76
CA GLU A 284 24.70 -17.78 17.61
C GLU A 284 24.17 -17.18 16.31
N CYS A 285 22.86 -17.27 16.06
CA CYS A 285 22.23 -16.65 14.90
C CYS A 285 22.43 -15.13 14.87
N LEU A 286 22.19 -14.45 16.00
CA LEU A 286 22.31 -12.99 16.13
C LEU A 286 23.75 -12.53 15.84
N ASP A 287 24.74 -13.21 16.42
CA ASP A 287 26.16 -12.92 16.18
C ASP A 287 26.53 -13.14 14.71
N ARG A 288 26.19 -14.31 14.15
CA ARG A 288 26.58 -14.63 12.77
C ARG A 288 25.86 -13.75 11.75
N ALA A 289 24.66 -13.30 12.03
CA ALA A 289 23.90 -12.39 11.17
C ALA A 289 24.34 -10.91 11.32
N GLY A 290 25.17 -10.59 12.32
CA GLY A 290 25.77 -9.26 12.51
C GLY A 290 24.89 -8.28 13.28
N LEU A 291 24.07 -8.77 14.22
CA LEU A 291 23.29 -7.89 15.09
C LEU A 291 24.20 -7.16 16.09
N ARG A 292 25.30 -7.78 16.54
CA ARG A 292 26.25 -7.21 17.48
C ARG A 292 26.74 -5.83 17.06
N GLU A 293 27.16 -5.67 15.81
CA GLU A 293 27.68 -4.41 15.29
C GLU A 293 26.61 -3.32 15.23
N LEU A 294 25.36 -3.71 14.95
CA LEU A 294 24.22 -2.78 14.95
C LEU A 294 23.86 -2.35 16.38
N ALA A 295 23.84 -3.29 17.32
CA ALA A 295 23.54 -3.04 18.74
C ALA A 295 24.59 -2.14 19.39
N ALA A 296 25.88 -2.37 19.12
CA ALA A 296 26.98 -1.54 19.65
C ALA A 296 26.89 -0.05 19.23
N GLY A 297 26.19 0.24 18.13
CA GLY A 297 25.95 1.60 17.64
C GLY A 297 24.65 2.24 18.12
N ALA A 298 23.86 1.55 18.96
CA ALA A 298 22.53 1.99 19.37
C ALA A 298 22.37 1.97 20.89
N ARG A 299 21.69 2.99 21.43
CA ARG A 299 21.26 3.08 22.84
C ARG A 299 19.81 2.69 23.03
N THR A 300 19.01 2.72 21.97
CA THR A 300 17.58 2.38 22.03
C THR A 300 17.22 1.39 20.92
N ALA A 301 16.45 0.37 21.28
CA ALA A 301 15.93 -0.62 20.35
C ALA A 301 14.41 -0.75 20.46
N ALA A 302 13.73 -0.79 19.31
CA ALA A 302 12.32 -1.14 19.19
C ALA A 302 12.19 -2.47 18.47
N VAL A 303 11.48 -3.42 19.07
CA VAL A 303 11.27 -4.77 18.53
C VAL A 303 9.78 -4.98 18.30
N ARG A 304 9.38 -5.20 17.05
CA ARG A 304 7.99 -5.51 16.70
C ARG A 304 7.76 -7.02 16.86
N LEU A 305 6.88 -7.41 17.78
CA LEU A 305 6.55 -8.81 18.06
C LEU A 305 5.25 -9.26 17.38
N SER A 306 4.94 -10.55 17.46
CA SER A 306 3.66 -11.15 17.10
C SER A 306 3.14 -11.99 18.27
N PHE A 307 2.28 -11.42 19.11
CA PHE A 307 1.65 -12.18 20.20
C PHE A 307 0.17 -11.89 20.42
N MET A 308 -0.41 -10.84 19.81
CA MET A 308 -1.83 -10.50 19.99
C MET A 308 -2.81 -11.44 19.30
N LEU A 309 -2.33 -12.53 18.69
CA LEU A 309 -3.14 -13.64 18.19
C LEU A 309 -3.07 -14.87 19.10
N GLY A 310 -2.28 -14.82 20.17
CA GLY A 310 -2.28 -15.85 21.21
C GLY A 310 -3.62 -15.90 21.94
N TYR A 311 -4.18 -17.10 22.05
CA TYR A 311 -5.47 -17.36 22.68
C TYR A 311 -5.35 -18.26 23.91
N ASP A 312 -4.62 -19.38 23.78
CA ASP A 312 -4.43 -20.36 24.85
C ASP A 312 -2.94 -20.55 25.12
N ARG A 313 -2.52 -20.64 26.40
CA ARG A 313 -1.12 -20.87 26.78
C ARG A 313 -0.57 -22.21 26.27
N ARG A 314 -1.45 -23.18 26.02
CA ARG A 314 -1.10 -24.50 25.49
C ARG A 314 -0.86 -24.46 23.98
N ASP A 315 -1.36 -23.43 23.29
CA ASP A 315 -1.14 -23.23 21.86
C ASP A 315 -0.23 -22.03 21.62
N ARG A 316 1.05 -22.34 21.36
CA ARG A 316 2.08 -21.34 21.11
C ARG A 316 2.39 -21.16 19.63
N SER A 317 1.56 -21.70 18.73
CA SER A 317 1.76 -21.64 17.27
C SER A 317 1.72 -20.21 16.72
N ASN A 318 1.04 -19.29 17.41
CA ASN A 318 0.81 -17.91 16.96
C ASN A 318 1.52 -16.86 17.82
N VAL A 319 2.39 -17.27 18.75
CA VAL A 319 3.06 -16.36 19.69
C VAL A 319 4.55 -16.59 19.66
N ASN A 320 5.32 -15.50 19.75
CA ASN A 320 6.76 -15.61 19.97
C ASN A 320 7.05 -16.35 21.28
N ASP A 321 8.10 -17.15 21.33
CA ASP A 321 8.54 -17.74 22.59
C ASP A 321 9.04 -16.64 23.55
N PRO A 322 8.43 -16.43 24.76
CA PRO A 322 8.88 -15.43 25.70
C PRO A 322 10.35 -15.58 26.11
N GLU A 323 10.89 -16.80 26.17
CA GLU A 323 12.31 -17.02 26.47
C GLU A 323 13.22 -16.52 25.34
N LEU A 324 12.78 -16.62 24.08
CA LEU A 324 13.53 -16.05 22.95
C LEU A 324 13.41 -14.52 22.91
N VAL A 325 12.26 -13.97 23.29
CA VAL A 325 12.05 -12.52 23.40
C VAL A 325 12.94 -11.93 24.50
N GLU A 326 12.97 -12.56 25.68
CA GLU A 326 13.88 -12.18 26.76
C GLU A 326 15.35 -12.39 26.38
N GLY A 327 15.67 -13.51 25.71
CA GLY A 327 17.01 -13.79 25.20
C GLY A 327 17.52 -12.73 24.22
N LEU A 328 16.64 -12.20 23.36
CA LEU A 328 16.96 -11.07 22.46
C LEU A 328 17.19 -9.77 23.25
N ALA A 329 16.31 -9.45 24.21
CA ALA A 329 16.47 -8.24 25.02
C ALA A 329 17.77 -8.25 25.84
N ALA A 330 18.07 -9.38 26.50
CA ALA A 330 19.31 -9.58 27.24
C ALA A 330 20.54 -9.47 26.35
N TYR A 331 20.48 -10.02 25.13
CA TYR A 331 21.55 -9.87 24.14
C TYR A 331 21.79 -8.40 23.76
N LEU A 332 20.73 -7.63 23.51
CA LEU A 332 20.83 -6.21 23.18
C LEU A 332 21.44 -5.40 24.33
N HIS A 333 21.01 -5.64 25.57
CA HIS A 333 21.61 -5.01 26.77
C HIS A 333 23.09 -5.37 26.93
N GLY A 334 23.44 -6.65 26.75
CA GLY A 334 24.84 -7.11 26.78
C GLY A 334 25.74 -6.43 25.75
N HIS A 335 25.16 -5.84 24.70
CA HIS A 335 25.86 -5.11 23.64
C HIS A 335 25.65 -3.58 23.66
N GLY A 336 25.16 -3.03 24.78
CA GLY A 336 25.18 -1.58 25.03
C GLY A 336 23.90 -0.81 24.67
N VAL A 337 22.81 -1.52 24.34
CA VAL A 337 21.49 -0.92 24.21
C VAL A 337 20.91 -0.71 25.62
N ASP A 338 20.50 0.52 25.95
CA ASP A 338 20.03 0.90 27.28
C ASP A 338 18.50 0.73 27.44
N ASP A 339 17.71 1.04 26.40
CA ASP A 339 16.24 0.90 26.39
C ASP A 339 15.81 -0.08 25.30
N VAL A 340 15.14 -1.17 25.69
CA VAL A 340 14.55 -2.15 24.78
C VAL A 340 13.03 -2.13 24.93
N ALA A 341 12.35 -1.74 23.85
CA ALA A 341 10.90 -1.72 23.78
C ALA A 341 10.37 -2.85 22.89
N MET A 342 9.40 -3.60 23.40
CA MET A 342 8.68 -4.66 22.68
C MET A 342 7.30 -4.14 22.29
N LEU A 343 7.06 -3.97 20.99
CA LEU A 343 5.87 -3.29 20.46
C LEU A 343 4.84 -4.29 19.93
N GLU A 344 3.58 -4.08 20.33
CA GLU A 344 2.40 -4.71 19.74
C GLU A 344 1.21 -3.76 19.57
N ALA A 345 0.35 -4.04 18.60
CA ALA A 345 -0.91 -3.40 18.35
C ALA A 345 -2.08 -4.36 18.63
N PRO A 346 -3.21 -3.87 19.16
CA PRO A 346 -4.46 -4.61 19.22
C PRO A 346 -4.87 -5.18 17.86
N THR A 347 -5.36 -6.42 17.90
CA THR A 347 -5.94 -7.14 16.75
C THR A 347 -7.45 -7.15 16.87
N VAL A 348 -8.12 -7.58 15.79
CA VAL A 348 -9.58 -7.75 15.73
C VAL A 348 -10.19 -8.59 16.87
N TYR A 349 -9.39 -9.39 17.57
CA TYR A 349 -9.85 -10.19 18.71
C TYR A 349 -10.36 -9.33 19.86
N ASP A 350 -9.92 -8.08 19.98
CA ASP A 350 -10.40 -7.13 20.99
C ASP A 350 -11.90 -6.81 20.86
N ARG A 351 -12.48 -6.97 19.66
CA ARG A 351 -13.91 -6.80 19.40
C ARG A 351 -14.74 -8.01 19.84
N CYS A 352 -14.12 -9.18 19.94
CA CYS A 352 -14.81 -10.44 20.19
C CYS A 352 -14.58 -10.97 21.63
N PHE A 353 -13.50 -10.59 22.28
CA PHE A 353 -13.09 -11.12 23.58
C PHE A 353 -12.71 -10.00 24.54
N ALA A 354 -13.06 -10.16 25.82
CA ALA A 354 -12.63 -9.27 26.89
C ALA A 354 -11.14 -9.48 27.25
N ASN A 355 -10.54 -8.51 27.94
CA ASN A 355 -9.14 -8.57 28.44
C ASN A 355 -8.10 -8.82 27.33
N ARG A 356 -8.29 -8.16 26.19
CA ARG A 356 -7.41 -8.22 25.02
C ARG A 356 -6.58 -6.95 24.84
N SER A 357 -6.32 -6.19 25.91
CA SER A 357 -5.33 -5.12 25.81
C SER A 357 -3.93 -5.73 25.61
N VAL A 358 -3.01 -4.98 24.99
CA VAL A 358 -1.63 -5.45 24.76
C VAL A 358 -0.97 -5.87 26.09
N ALA A 359 -1.21 -5.11 27.16
CA ALA A 359 -0.71 -5.42 28.49
C ALA A 359 -1.31 -6.71 29.07
N ASP A 360 -2.62 -6.93 28.93
CA ASP A 360 -3.29 -8.13 29.46
C ASP A 360 -2.81 -9.39 28.75
N VAL A 361 -2.68 -9.33 27.42
CA VAL A 361 -2.21 -10.47 26.62
C VAL A 361 -0.73 -10.75 26.90
N ALA A 362 0.09 -9.70 27.04
CA ALA A 362 1.49 -9.83 27.39
C ALA A 362 1.67 -10.55 28.74
N ALA A 363 0.97 -10.09 29.79
CA ALA A 363 0.99 -10.71 31.10
C ALA A 363 0.43 -12.14 31.08
N TYR A 364 -0.64 -12.37 30.32
CA TYR A 364 -1.20 -13.71 30.16
C TYR A 364 -0.22 -14.66 29.46
N LEU A 365 0.55 -14.23 28.47
CA LEU A 365 1.47 -15.13 27.75
C LEU A 365 2.87 -15.22 28.37
N GLY A 366 3.13 -14.50 29.46
CA GLY A 366 4.41 -14.55 30.18
C GLY A 366 5.48 -13.62 29.63
N TYR A 367 5.09 -12.46 29.07
CA TYR A 367 6.02 -11.41 28.69
C TYR A 367 6.15 -10.37 29.81
N ASP A 368 6.72 -10.78 30.95
CA ASP A 368 6.79 -10.00 32.20
C ASP A 368 8.23 -9.70 32.67
N SER A 369 9.23 -9.95 31.80
CA SER A 369 10.64 -9.69 32.11
C SER A 369 10.93 -8.20 32.31
N SER A 370 11.81 -7.88 33.26
CA SER A 370 12.32 -6.52 33.49
C SER A 370 13.36 -6.06 32.47
N THR A 371 13.77 -6.93 31.55
CA THR A 371 14.77 -6.63 30.50
C THR A 371 14.21 -5.85 29.33
N TYR A 372 12.90 -5.62 29.29
CA TYR A 372 12.25 -4.81 28.28
C TYR A 372 10.95 -4.20 28.80
N ARG A 373 10.43 -3.21 28.09
CA ARG A 373 9.09 -2.67 28.31
C ARG A 373 8.15 -3.07 27.18
N ILE A 374 6.92 -3.47 27.52
CA ILE A 374 5.85 -3.68 26.55
C ILE A 374 5.24 -2.33 26.16
N VAL A 375 5.06 -2.10 24.87
CA VAL A 375 4.47 -0.88 24.30
C VAL A 375 3.25 -1.25 23.47
N ASP A 376 2.10 -0.70 23.87
CA ASP A 376 0.89 -0.70 23.05
C ASP A 376 1.00 0.40 21.99
N ILE A 377 1.16 -0.01 20.73
CA ILE A 377 1.31 0.88 19.59
C ILE A 377 0.15 1.88 19.52
N CYS A 378 -1.08 1.46 19.80
CA CYS A 378 -2.24 2.36 19.71
C CYS A 378 -2.20 3.49 20.74
N ARG A 379 -1.46 3.31 21.84
CA ARG A 379 -1.22 4.33 22.87
C ARG A 379 0.07 5.13 22.63
N ASP A 380 0.93 4.67 21.73
CA ASP A 380 2.23 5.26 21.36
C ASP A 380 2.19 6.01 20.02
N LEU A 381 1.01 6.17 19.41
CA LEU A 381 0.85 6.87 18.15
C LEU A 381 1.09 8.38 18.31
N ARG A 382 1.92 8.95 17.44
CA ARG A 382 2.02 10.41 17.24
C ARG A 382 1.53 10.80 15.84
N PRO A 383 0.95 12.00 15.67
CA PRO A 383 0.61 12.52 14.36
C PRO A 383 1.82 12.50 13.43
N PHE A 384 1.65 11.92 12.24
CA PHE A 384 2.69 11.84 11.23
C PHE A 384 2.07 11.90 9.84
N ARG A 385 2.55 12.85 9.03
CA ARG A 385 2.13 12.98 7.64
C ARG A 385 3.12 12.24 6.76
N PHE A 386 2.72 11.06 6.31
CA PHE A 386 3.49 10.32 5.31
C PHE A 386 3.49 11.07 3.98
N GLU A 387 4.62 11.06 3.29
CA GLU A 387 4.72 11.58 1.93
C GLU A 387 3.86 10.75 0.97
N ARG A 388 3.84 9.42 1.17
CA ARG A 388 3.02 8.46 0.41
C ARG A 388 1.80 8.02 1.21
N GLY A 389 0.68 7.75 0.53
CA GLY A 389 -0.58 7.26 1.10
C GLY A 389 -1.30 8.23 2.05
N PHE A 390 -2.62 8.35 1.90
CA PHE A 390 -3.37 9.51 2.37
C PHE A 390 -4.30 9.27 3.58
N VAL A 391 -4.44 8.03 4.02
CA VAL A 391 -5.37 7.66 5.10
C VAL A 391 -4.68 7.45 6.45
N GLN A 392 -3.36 7.22 6.44
CA GLN A 392 -2.58 7.09 7.66
C GLN A 392 -2.03 8.44 8.09
N HIS A 393 -2.32 8.80 9.33
CA HIS A 393 -1.96 10.10 9.90
C HIS A 393 -1.17 9.96 11.19
N ALA A 394 -0.73 8.75 11.52
CA ALA A 394 0.00 8.48 12.74
C ALA A 394 1.01 7.34 12.56
N ILE A 395 2.00 7.34 13.44
CA ILE A 395 3.06 6.33 13.49
C ILE A 395 3.46 6.13 14.95
N SER A 396 3.88 4.92 15.33
CA SER A 396 4.48 4.67 16.66
C SER A 396 5.70 5.57 16.87
N ALA A 397 5.66 6.39 17.93
CA ALA A 397 6.76 7.25 18.31
C ALA A 397 7.99 6.42 18.70
N THR A 398 7.79 5.38 19.51
CA THR A 398 8.83 4.46 19.95
C THR A 398 9.52 3.79 18.75
N TRP A 399 8.78 3.36 17.74
CA TRP A 399 9.36 2.75 16.54
C TRP A 399 10.22 3.73 15.74
N VAL A 400 9.71 4.94 15.48
CA VAL A 400 10.43 5.91 14.64
C VAL A 400 11.69 6.42 15.32
N ASP A 401 11.60 6.70 16.62
CA ASP A 401 12.67 7.34 17.39
C ASP A 401 13.76 6.34 17.82
N ALA A 402 13.51 5.03 17.73
CA ALA A 402 14.51 4.01 17.99
C ALA A 402 15.73 4.10 17.04
N GLN A 403 16.91 3.91 17.64
CA GLN A 403 18.17 3.86 16.90
C GLN A 403 18.35 2.51 16.19
N LEU A 404 17.82 1.44 16.77
CA LEU A 404 17.78 0.10 16.21
C LEU A 404 16.34 -0.42 16.12
N ARG A 405 15.89 -0.82 14.93
CA ARG A 405 14.55 -1.38 14.71
C ARG A 405 14.61 -2.83 14.30
N ILE A 406 13.96 -3.70 15.05
CA ILE A 406 13.95 -5.14 14.83
C ILE A 406 12.51 -5.61 14.62
N VAL A 407 12.31 -6.53 13.69
CA VAL A 407 11.05 -7.28 13.58
C VAL A 407 11.30 -8.72 14.01
N MET A 408 10.46 -9.24 14.90
CA MET A 408 10.53 -10.61 15.40
C MET A 408 9.18 -11.35 15.23
N PRO A 409 8.80 -11.71 13.99
CA PRO A 409 7.63 -12.57 13.73
C PRO A 409 7.75 -13.96 14.38
N LYS A 410 6.58 -14.57 14.66
CA LYS A 410 6.44 -16.03 14.77
C LYS A 410 6.27 -16.61 13.37
N LEU A 411 7.05 -17.62 13.00
CA LEU A 411 6.89 -18.35 11.74
C LEU A 411 5.60 -19.17 11.80
N ARG A 412 4.66 -18.81 10.93
CA ARG A 412 3.37 -19.48 10.79
C ARG A 412 2.86 -19.38 9.36
N THR A 413 1.95 -20.25 8.99
CA THR A 413 1.27 -20.17 7.70
C THR A 413 0.31 -18.99 7.67
N ASP A 414 0.15 -18.39 6.49
CA ASP A 414 -0.85 -17.36 6.22
C ASP A 414 -1.64 -17.76 4.97
N PRO A 415 -2.98 -17.76 4.99
CA PRO A 415 -3.78 -18.21 3.86
C PRO A 415 -3.68 -17.29 2.63
N THR A 416 -3.24 -16.05 2.80
CA THR A 416 -3.10 -15.05 1.73
C THR A 416 -1.65 -14.92 1.26
N GLU A 417 -0.68 -15.06 2.17
CA GLU A 417 0.74 -14.83 1.91
C GLU A 417 1.60 -16.11 1.94
N PHE A 418 0.96 -17.28 2.07
CA PHE A 418 1.55 -18.60 2.35
C PHE A 418 2.23 -18.72 3.73
N ALA A 419 3.04 -17.73 4.11
CA ALA A 419 3.68 -17.65 5.40
C ALA A 419 3.69 -16.21 5.92
N HIS A 420 3.41 -16.05 7.21
CA HIS A 420 3.54 -14.78 7.91
C HIS A 420 5.02 -14.58 8.26
N LEU A 421 5.63 -13.55 7.67
CA LEU A 421 7.05 -13.26 7.79
C LEU A 421 7.27 -11.83 8.34
N CYS A 422 8.52 -11.35 8.21
CA CYS A 422 9.00 -10.12 8.82
C CYS A 422 8.22 -8.86 8.41
N LEU A 423 7.82 -8.75 7.14
CA LEU A 423 7.09 -7.58 6.65
C LEU A 423 5.63 -7.57 7.12
N SER A 424 4.99 -8.74 7.15
CA SER A 424 3.61 -8.90 7.60
C SER A 424 3.42 -8.55 9.08
N THR A 425 4.50 -8.58 9.88
CA THR A 425 4.50 -8.18 11.30
C THR A 425 4.47 -6.66 11.50
N LEU A 426 4.81 -5.88 10.47
CA LEU A 426 4.73 -4.42 10.54
C LEU A 426 3.29 -3.90 10.46
N GLU A 427 2.33 -4.76 10.13
CA GLU A 427 0.92 -4.40 10.21
C GLU A 427 0.57 -3.91 11.64
N GLY A 428 -0.27 -2.88 11.70
CA GLY A 428 -0.66 -2.25 12.96
C GLY A 428 0.35 -1.23 13.51
N SER A 429 1.51 -1.04 12.88
CA SER A 429 2.52 -0.07 13.36
C SER A 429 2.14 1.40 13.16
N THR A 430 1.06 1.66 12.40
CA THR A 430 0.54 3.00 12.07
C THR A 430 -0.92 3.20 12.51
N GLY A 431 -1.49 2.28 13.29
CA GLY A 431 -2.89 2.33 13.72
C GLY A 431 -3.45 0.96 14.07
N THR A 432 -4.74 0.89 14.39
CA THR A 432 -5.41 -0.38 14.70
C THR A 432 -5.50 -1.29 13.47
N ILE A 433 -5.14 -2.56 13.62
CA ILE A 433 -5.21 -3.58 12.55
C ILE A 433 -6.66 -3.79 12.07
N ALA A 434 -7.65 -3.51 12.92
CA ALA A 434 -9.05 -3.59 12.51
C ALA A 434 -9.44 -2.60 11.39
N ASP A 435 -8.69 -1.52 11.18
CA ASP A 435 -8.95 -0.56 10.10
C ASP A 435 -8.46 -1.03 8.73
N THR A 436 -7.66 -2.11 8.67
CA THR A 436 -7.07 -2.65 7.43
C THR A 436 -7.71 -3.96 6.94
N ILE A 437 -8.48 -4.66 7.78
CA ILE A 437 -8.94 -6.03 7.49
C ILE A 437 -10.37 -6.11 6.92
N TYR A 438 -11.29 -5.23 7.31
CA TYR A 438 -12.72 -5.39 6.98
C TYR A 438 -13.09 -4.88 5.57
N ALA A 439 -14.26 -5.30 5.06
CA ALA A 439 -14.75 -4.88 3.73
C ALA A 439 -14.89 -3.35 3.59
N GLU A 440 -15.14 -2.67 4.72
CA GLU A 440 -15.19 -1.22 4.88
C GLU A 440 -13.81 -0.55 5.07
N ARG A 441 -12.73 -1.31 4.90
CA ARG A 441 -11.36 -0.79 5.04
C ARG A 441 -11.17 0.38 4.09
N GLN A 442 -10.47 1.37 4.61
CA GLN A 442 -10.07 2.55 3.86
C GLN A 442 -8.60 2.46 3.44
N VAL A 443 -7.86 1.42 3.89
CA VAL A 443 -6.44 1.21 3.63
C VAL A 443 -6.15 -0.28 3.47
N ASP A 444 -5.40 -0.65 2.43
CA ASP A 444 -4.76 -1.97 2.34
C ASP A 444 -3.50 -2.05 3.21
N PHE A 445 -3.36 -3.15 3.94
CA PHE A 445 -2.25 -3.36 4.89
C PHE A 445 -0.86 -3.38 4.21
N ARG A 446 -0.76 -3.75 2.93
CA ARG A 446 0.52 -3.74 2.20
C ARG A 446 0.94 -2.30 1.91
N SER A 447 0.00 -1.47 1.50
CA SER A 447 0.25 -0.03 1.30
C SER A 447 0.65 0.66 2.60
N ALA A 448 -0.06 0.37 3.69
CA ALA A 448 0.29 0.81 5.04
C ALA A 448 1.75 0.46 5.42
N THR A 449 2.11 -0.81 5.21
CA THR A 449 3.45 -1.33 5.51
C THR A 449 4.51 -0.66 4.64
N MET A 450 4.24 -0.46 3.35
CA MET A 450 5.16 0.24 2.44
C MET A 450 5.40 1.69 2.87
N MET A 451 4.38 2.41 3.34
CA MET A 451 4.53 3.77 3.86
C MET A 451 5.45 3.83 5.08
N LEU A 452 5.31 2.87 5.99
CA LEU A 452 6.20 2.74 7.16
C LEU A 452 7.65 2.47 6.73
N LEU A 453 7.86 1.54 5.80
CA LEU A 453 9.19 1.13 5.33
C LEU A 453 9.98 2.27 4.69
N ASP A 454 9.31 3.27 4.15
CA ASP A 454 9.94 4.46 3.59
C ASP A 454 10.53 5.41 4.64
N VAL A 455 9.83 5.51 5.77
CA VAL A 455 10.15 6.48 6.83
C VAL A 455 11.04 5.84 7.88
N ALA A 456 10.69 4.63 8.29
CA ALA A 456 11.29 3.92 9.39
C ALA A 456 11.37 2.41 9.07
N PRO A 457 12.21 2.00 8.08
CA PRO A 457 12.43 0.58 7.81
C PRO A 457 13.09 -0.11 9.01
N PRO A 458 12.85 -1.42 9.18
CA PRO A 458 13.59 -2.22 10.14
C PRO A 458 15.07 -2.32 9.73
N ASP A 459 15.95 -2.32 10.72
CA ASP A 459 17.39 -2.47 10.55
C ASP A 459 17.81 -3.95 10.58
N PHE A 460 17.02 -4.79 11.27
CA PHE A 460 17.27 -6.22 11.46
C PHE A 460 15.97 -7.04 11.58
N ALA A 461 16.03 -8.34 11.33
CA ALA A 461 14.89 -9.24 11.45
C ALA A 461 15.29 -10.58 12.09
N VAL A 462 14.42 -11.11 12.96
CA VAL A 462 14.57 -12.39 13.65
C VAL A 462 13.31 -13.20 13.42
N LEU A 463 13.38 -14.35 12.74
CA LEU A 463 12.21 -15.21 12.57
C LEU A 463 12.21 -16.28 13.67
N ASP A 464 11.23 -16.23 14.57
CA ASP A 464 11.03 -17.29 15.55
C ASP A 464 10.37 -18.49 14.86
N GLY A 465 11.19 -19.48 14.51
CA GLY A 465 10.75 -20.77 13.96
C GLY A 465 10.67 -21.89 14.99
N TRP A 466 10.81 -21.59 16.30
CA TRP A 466 10.87 -22.63 17.32
C TRP A 466 9.47 -23.20 17.54
N ALA A 467 9.25 -24.45 17.15
CA ALA A 467 7.97 -25.10 17.38
C ALA A 467 7.82 -25.47 18.87
N PRO A 468 6.62 -25.32 19.46
CA PRO A 468 6.35 -25.76 20.83
C PRO A 468 6.28 -27.29 20.98
#